data_AF-A0A8H5C3V7-F1
#
_entry.id   AF-A0A8H5C3V7-F1
#
_cell.length_a   1.000
_cell.length_b   1.000
_cell.length_c   1.000
_cell.angle_alpha   90.00
_cell.angle_beta   90.00
_cell.angle_gamma   90.00
#
_symmetry.space_group_name_H-M   'P 1'
#
loop_
_entity.id
_entity.type
_entity.pdbx_description
1 polymer ?
#
loop_
_entity_poly.entity_id
_entity_poly.type
_entity_poly.pdbx_seq_one_letter_code
_entity_poly.pdbx_strand_id
1 'polypeptide(L)'
;MATLESEPSVGLQLCATVGRFMQDIFRYKLDARNHYDLPIPALLDRELVEDCYLAVDTVFEAAKGRNEYSTSWTLAEYTAGAKKPNDGTGDGEFPKATLNRCQERPTLTDTPCHVSDSDGRVLAWYFPGAISSRRQAQVEKAIVDLAHAMEKPLPMGQDGKTSWRTNSFFFRNPEECAVRPGRTDAPKPPNHEPGPSQTLAVDKDNEQFIRSLQEYNALVGGMLAVIHPDLYDVALATWKTIHHCPAGSTRPDRVQELLGIWASPFTAISLIVNRETPIHKDRLGGQNYLDAVATFGNYVNGRFEIPALGMRFRYNPGCVIFLNSYNFAHGASRVEGERYCIASFFRPDMVKNGSLYHQGAESLPAIQDYRRFYVEEYRGRESTGKM
;
A
#
# COMPACT_ATOMS: atom_id res chain seq x y z
N MET A 1 -28.47 -19.53 4.33
CA MET A 1 -27.33 -19.02 3.54
C MET A 1 -27.91 -18.06 2.51
N ALA A 2 -27.96 -16.77 2.83
CA ALA A 2 -28.33 -15.76 1.84
C ALA A 2 -27.15 -15.63 0.87
N THR A 3 -27.41 -15.70 -0.43
CA THR A 3 -26.41 -15.43 -1.46
C THR A 3 -25.93 -13.98 -1.31
N LEU A 4 -24.60 -13.80 -1.24
CA LEU A 4 -23.92 -12.49 -1.24
C LEU A 4 -24.01 -11.87 -2.66
N GLU A 5 -25.23 -11.66 -3.14
CA GLU A 5 -25.54 -11.16 -4.50
C GLU A 5 -25.96 -9.68 -4.50
N SER A 6 -25.62 -8.91 -3.45
CA SER A 6 -25.78 -7.45 -3.53
C SER A 6 -24.54 -6.81 -4.16
N GLU A 7 -24.77 -5.88 -5.10
CA GLU A 7 -23.71 -5.14 -5.77
C GLU A 7 -22.77 -4.48 -4.74
N PRO A 8 -21.44 -4.60 -4.90
CA PRO A 8 -20.50 -3.91 -4.02
C PRO A 8 -20.73 -2.40 -4.09
N SER A 9 -20.31 -1.67 -3.05
CA SER A 9 -20.37 -0.20 -3.07
C SER A 9 -19.63 0.37 -4.28
N VAL A 10 -20.01 1.57 -4.74
CA VAL A 10 -19.39 2.23 -5.91
C VAL A 10 -17.87 2.35 -5.77
N GLY A 11 -17.37 2.71 -4.58
CA GLY A 11 -15.93 2.73 -4.28
C GLY A 11 -15.28 1.36 -4.47
N LEU A 12 -15.89 0.29 -3.96
CA LEU A 12 -15.38 -1.07 -4.12
C LEU A 12 -15.48 -1.57 -5.57
N GLN A 13 -16.50 -1.14 -6.34
CA GLN A 13 -16.60 -1.42 -7.77
C GLN A 13 -15.44 -0.79 -8.55
N LEU A 14 -15.09 0.47 -8.26
CA LEU A 14 -13.93 1.13 -8.87
C LEU A 14 -12.64 0.39 -8.53
N CYS A 15 -12.43 0.05 -7.26
CA CYS A 15 -11.27 -0.70 -6.80
C CYS A 15 -11.14 -2.05 -7.52
N ALA A 16 -12.24 -2.82 -7.60
CA ALA A 16 -12.28 -4.11 -8.28
C ALA A 16 -12.06 -3.99 -9.80
N THR A 17 -12.64 -2.97 -10.43
CA THR A 17 -12.50 -2.74 -11.88
C THR A 17 -11.06 -2.39 -12.25
N VAL A 18 -10.43 -1.47 -11.51
CA VAL A 18 -9.01 -1.11 -11.71
C VAL A 18 -8.11 -2.32 -11.46
N GLY A 19 -8.35 -3.08 -10.37
CA GLY A 19 -7.59 -4.28 -10.06
C GLY A 19 -7.63 -5.32 -11.19
N ARG A 20 -8.83 -5.68 -11.65
CA ARG A 20 -9.03 -6.63 -12.76
C ARG A 20 -8.37 -6.13 -14.05
N PHE A 21 -8.58 -4.86 -14.40
CA PHE A 21 -7.99 -4.30 -15.61
C PHE A 21 -6.46 -4.32 -15.58
N MET A 22 -5.84 -3.97 -14.45
CA MET A 22 -4.39 -4.04 -14.28
C MET A 22 -3.85 -5.48 -14.34
N GLN A 23 -4.57 -6.46 -13.77
CA GLN A 23 -4.24 -7.88 -13.90
C GLN A 23 -4.27 -8.34 -15.37
N ASP A 24 -5.28 -7.92 -16.13
CA ASP A 24 -5.43 -8.26 -17.54
C ASP A 24 -4.32 -7.65 -18.41
N ILE A 25 -3.97 -6.38 -18.20
CA ILE A 25 -2.82 -5.74 -18.86
C ILE A 25 -1.55 -6.54 -18.58
N PHE A 26 -1.28 -6.82 -17.30
CA PHE A 26 -0.08 -7.53 -16.88
C PHE A 26 0.01 -8.91 -17.53
N ARG A 27 -1.11 -9.64 -17.58
CA ARG A 27 -1.21 -10.93 -18.26
C ARG A 27 -0.93 -10.83 -19.76
N TYR A 28 -1.53 -9.87 -20.46
CA TYR A 28 -1.26 -9.68 -21.89
C TYR A 28 0.22 -9.42 -22.14
N LYS A 29 0.88 -8.66 -21.26
CA LYS A 29 2.33 -8.43 -21.36
C LYS A 29 3.15 -9.70 -21.11
N LEU A 30 2.75 -10.54 -20.14
CA LEU A 30 3.39 -11.84 -19.92
C LEU A 30 3.27 -12.76 -21.14
N ASP A 31 2.12 -12.73 -21.81
CA ASP A 31 1.84 -13.52 -23.01
C ASP A 31 2.43 -12.92 -24.29
N ALA A 32 3.16 -11.80 -24.20
CA ALA A 32 3.64 -11.02 -25.35
C ALA A 32 2.52 -10.62 -26.33
N ARG A 33 1.29 -10.46 -25.84
CA ARG A 33 0.13 -9.96 -26.58
C ARG A 33 0.08 -8.44 -26.57
N ASN A 34 -0.60 -7.87 -27.56
CA ASN A 34 -0.88 -6.45 -27.59
C ASN A 34 -1.93 -6.09 -26.52
N HIS A 35 -1.48 -5.60 -25.36
CA HIS A 35 -2.36 -5.24 -24.24
C HIS A 35 -3.31 -4.07 -24.55
N TYR A 36 -3.08 -3.32 -25.64
CA TYR A 36 -4.02 -2.30 -26.11
C TYR A 36 -5.29 -2.88 -26.76
N ASP A 37 -5.33 -4.18 -27.03
CA ASP A 37 -6.52 -4.86 -27.55
C ASP A 37 -7.55 -5.16 -26.44
N LEU A 38 -7.20 -4.92 -25.17
CA LEU A 38 -8.11 -5.13 -24.05
C LEU A 38 -9.32 -4.17 -24.12
N PRO A 39 -10.54 -4.68 -23.89
CA PRO A 39 -11.70 -3.81 -23.79
C PRO A 39 -11.55 -2.90 -22.57
N ILE A 40 -11.70 -1.59 -22.79
CA ILE A 40 -11.65 -0.61 -21.70
C ILE A 40 -12.95 -0.70 -20.90
N PRO A 41 -12.91 -0.97 -19.58
CA PRO A 41 -14.10 -0.98 -18.75
C PRO A 41 -14.79 0.38 -18.73
N ALA A 42 -16.13 0.40 -18.79
CA ALA A 42 -16.92 1.64 -18.88
C ALA A 42 -16.75 2.59 -17.69
N LEU A 43 -16.30 2.08 -16.54
CA LEU A 43 -16.03 2.87 -15.33
C LEU A 43 -14.70 3.63 -15.39
N LEU A 44 -13.80 3.28 -16.32
CA LEU A 44 -12.48 3.90 -16.42
C LEU A 44 -12.50 4.96 -17.52
N ASP A 45 -12.21 6.19 -17.13
CA ASP A 45 -11.91 7.24 -18.12
C ASP A 45 -10.52 7.05 -18.72
N ARG A 46 -10.22 7.83 -19.76
CA ARG A 46 -8.93 7.77 -20.45
C ARG A 46 -7.75 8.00 -19.52
N GLU A 47 -7.88 8.95 -18.60
CA GLU A 47 -6.81 9.36 -17.70
C GLU A 47 -6.44 8.26 -16.70
N LEU A 48 -7.44 7.58 -16.16
CA LEU A 48 -7.27 6.45 -15.27
C LEU A 48 -6.74 5.22 -16.03
N VAL A 49 -7.14 5.02 -17.29
CA VAL A 49 -6.57 3.97 -18.15
C VAL A 49 -5.07 4.20 -18.39
N GLU A 50 -4.67 5.43 -18.71
CA GLU A 50 -3.25 5.80 -18.88
C GLU A 50 -2.45 5.56 -17.59
N ASP A 51 -3.02 5.90 -16.42
CA ASP A 51 -2.40 5.59 -15.12
C ASP A 51 -2.27 4.08 -14.88
N CYS A 52 -3.26 3.28 -15.26
CA CYS A 52 -3.20 1.81 -15.12
C CYS A 52 -2.07 1.22 -15.97
N TYR A 53 -1.90 1.68 -17.22
CA TYR A 53 -0.79 1.26 -18.07
C TYR A 53 0.57 1.64 -17.47
N LEU A 54 0.73 2.88 -17.01
CA LEU A 54 1.97 3.32 -16.35
C LEU A 54 2.30 2.45 -15.13
N ALA A 55 1.32 2.25 -14.25
CA ALA A 55 1.49 1.43 -13.05
C ALA A 55 1.89 -0.01 -13.39
N VAL A 56 1.20 -0.64 -14.35
CA VAL A 56 1.51 -2.00 -14.79
C VAL A 56 2.86 -2.08 -15.50
N ASP A 57 3.27 -1.05 -16.25
CA ASP A 57 4.60 -0.98 -16.86
C ASP A 57 5.69 -0.99 -15.80
N THR A 58 5.55 -0.20 -14.73
CA THR A 58 6.49 -0.19 -13.61
C THR A 58 6.53 -1.53 -12.88
N VAL A 59 5.36 -2.12 -12.59
CA VAL A 59 5.26 -3.45 -11.94
C VAL A 59 5.90 -4.54 -12.81
N PHE A 60 5.64 -4.52 -14.12
CA PHE A 60 6.18 -5.47 -15.08
C PHE A 60 7.71 -5.36 -15.19
N GLU A 61 8.28 -4.15 -15.22
CA GLU A 61 9.73 -3.99 -15.15
C GLU A 61 10.29 -4.50 -13.82
N ALA A 62 9.66 -4.19 -12.69
CA ALA A 62 10.12 -4.65 -11.37
C ALA A 62 10.10 -6.18 -11.26
N ALA A 63 9.14 -6.86 -11.90
CA ALA A 63 8.97 -8.31 -11.85
C ALA A 63 9.99 -9.09 -12.70
N LYS A 64 10.78 -8.42 -13.56
CA LYS A 64 11.81 -9.11 -14.36
C LYS A 64 12.91 -9.64 -13.45
N GLY A 65 13.35 -10.88 -13.67
CA GLY A 65 14.41 -11.50 -12.85
C GLY A 65 15.77 -10.78 -12.87
N ARG A 66 16.03 -9.89 -13.85
CA ARG A 66 17.20 -8.99 -13.85
C ARG A 66 17.13 -7.89 -12.78
N ASN A 67 15.94 -7.63 -12.26
CA ASN A 67 15.64 -6.62 -11.24
C ASN A 67 15.27 -7.27 -9.89
N GLU A 68 15.52 -8.58 -9.74
CA GLU A 68 15.30 -9.31 -8.50
C GLU A 68 16.55 -9.24 -7.60
N TYR A 69 16.33 -8.81 -6.37
CA TYR A 69 17.26 -9.03 -5.27
C TYR A 69 16.81 -10.23 -4.46
N SER A 70 17.75 -11.06 -3.98
CA SER A 70 17.43 -12.23 -3.17
C SER A 70 18.27 -12.25 -1.90
N THR A 71 17.67 -12.63 -0.77
CA THR A 71 18.41 -12.92 0.46
C THR A 71 18.90 -14.37 0.47
N SER A 72 19.93 -14.66 1.26
CA SER A 72 20.44 -16.04 1.45
C SER A 72 19.67 -16.82 2.52
N TRP A 73 18.59 -16.26 3.02
CA TRP A 73 17.80 -16.74 4.15
C TRP A 73 16.32 -16.60 3.83
N THR A 74 15.48 -17.41 4.47
CA THR A 74 14.02 -17.37 4.37
C THR A 74 13.43 -16.41 5.39
N LEU A 75 12.22 -15.89 5.13
CA LEU A 75 11.50 -15.09 6.13
C LEU A 75 11.29 -15.87 7.45
N ALA A 76 11.10 -17.19 7.37
CA ALA A 76 10.96 -18.06 8.54
C ALA A 76 12.25 -18.10 9.37
N GLU A 77 13.42 -18.25 8.73
CA GLU A 77 14.72 -18.20 9.41
C GLU A 77 14.97 -16.83 10.04
N TYR A 78 14.68 -15.75 9.31
CA TYR A 78 14.84 -14.38 9.81
C TYR A 78 13.96 -14.12 11.04
N THR A 79 12.68 -14.52 10.99
CA THR A 79 11.75 -14.31 12.11
C THR A 79 12.06 -15.21 13.31
N ALA A 80 12.56 -16.43 13.09
CA ALA A 80 13.02 -17.32 14.16
C ALA A 80 14.31 -16.84 14.83
N GLY A 81 15.25 -16.30 14.06
CA GLY A 81 16.54 -15.79 14.54
C GLY A 81 16.50 -14.37 15.09
N ALA A 82 15.45 -13.59 14.79
CA ALA A 82 15.26 -12.25 15.33
C ALA A 82 15.03 -12.31 16.86
N LYS A 83 16.06 -11.98 17.65
CA LYS A 83 15.91 -11.72 19.09
C LYS A 83 14.79 -10.67 19.27
N LYS A 84 13.83 -10.89 20.18
CA LYS A 84 12.71 -9.97 20.48
C LYS A 84 13.23 -8.51 20.55
N PRO A 85 13.03 -7.67 19.52
CA PRO A 85 13.60 -6.32 19.52
C PRO A 85 12.58 -5.40 20.18
N ASN A 86 12.91 -4.90 21.37
CA ASN A 86 12.08 -3.92 22.10
C ASN A 86 12.24 -2.48 21.57
N ASP A 87 13.13 -2.23 20.61
CA ASP A 87 13.56 -0.86 20.26
C ASP A 87 13.73 -0.57 18.75
N GLY A 88 13.40 -1.51 17.87
CA GLY A 88 13.42 -1.26 16.42
C GLY A 88 14.82 -1.15 15.79
N THR A 89 15.90 -1.43 16.55
CA THR A 89 17.29 -1.40 16.05
C THR A 89 17.84 -2.81 15.76
N GLY A 90 17.20 -3.85 16.30
CA GLY A 90 17.65 -5.25 16.22
C GLY A 90 17.21 -5.99 14.96
N ASP A 91 17.62 -5.53 13.78
CA ASP A 91 17.74 -6.42 12.62
C ASP A 91 19.16 -7.01 12.71
N GLY A 92 19.30 -8.25 13.21
CA GLY A 92 20.61 -8.87 13.50
C GLY A 92 21.57 -8.97 12.29
N GLU A 93 22.69 -9.68 12.46
CA GLU A 93 23.74 -9.91 11.45
C GLU A 93 23.30 -10.81 10.26
N PHE A 94 22.07 -10.67 9.78
CA PHE A 94 21.62 -11.40 8.60
C PHE A 94 22.34 -10.87 7.34
N PRO A 95 22.82 -11.76 6.46
CA PRO A 95 23.36 -11.35 5.16
C PRO A 95 22.35 -10.49 4.38
N LYS A 96 22.84 -9.40 3.78
CA LYS A 96 21.99 -8.46 3.02
C LYS A 96 21.56 -9.09 1.68
N ALA A 97 20.44 -8.64 1.13
CA ALA A 97 19.98 -9.09 -0.18
C ALA A 97 21.00 -8.71 -1.27
N THR A 98 21.22 -9.64 -2.21
CA THR A 98 22.13 -9.48 -3.35
C THR A 98 21.33 -9.46 -4.65
N LEU A 99 21.76 -8.63 -5.61
CA LEU A 99 21.12 -8.59 -6.93
C LEU A 99 21.43 -9.89 -7.68
N ASN A 100 20.41 -10.53 -8.25
CA ASN A 100 20.61 -11.69 -9.10
C ASN A 100 21.57 -11.32 -10.26
N ARG A 101 22.74 -11.97 -10.28
CA ARG A 101 23.82 -11.84 -11.28
C ARG A 101 24.80 -10.66 -11.15
N CYS A 102 24.80 -9.89 -10.05
CA CYS A 102 25.82 -8.86 -9.78
C CYS A 102 26.28 -8.86 -8.32
N GLN A 103 27.59 -8.87 -8.07
CA GLN A 103 28.17 -8.73 -6.73
C GLN A 103 28.11 -7.30 -6.19
N GLU A 104 28.00 -6.28 -7.06
CA GLU A 104 27.96 -4.88 -6.63
C GLU A 104 26.52 -4.39 -6.49
N ARG A 105 26.12 -4.20 -5.24
CA ARG A 105 24.84 -3.60 -4.88
C ARG A 105 24.92 -2.07 -5.01
N PRO A 106 23.95 -1.40 -5.66
CA PRO A 106 23.95 0.05 -5.71
C PRO A 106 23.76 0.63 -4.29
N THR A 107 24.49 1.71 -4.00
CA THR A 107 24.35 2.49 -2.75
C THR A 107 22.95 3.09 -2.59
N LEU A 108 22.27 3.34 -3.70
CA LEU A 108 20.90 3.85 -3.79
C LEU A 108 20.22 3.25 -5.03
N THR A 109 19.15 2.49 -4.83
CA THR A 109 18.37 1.90 -5.91
C THR A 109 17.32 2.89 -6.41
N ASP A 110 17.29 3.14 -7.72
CA ASP A 110 16.34 4.04 -8.39
C ASP A 110 15.64 3.44 -9.60
N THR A 111 15.80 2.13 -9.81
CA THR A 111 15.11 1.36 -10.86
C THR A 111 14.06 0.42 -10.26
N PRO A 112 12.95 0.14 -10.98
CA PRO A 112 11.91 -0.77 -10.50
C PRO A 112 12.50 -2.15 -10.18
N CYS A 113 12.21 -2.67 -8.98
CA CYS A 113 12.75 -3.95 -8.51
C CYS A 113 11.90 -4.57 -7.41
N HIS A 114 12.25 -5.80 -7.04
CA HIS A 114 11.70 -6.48 -5.87
C HIS A 114 12.79 -7.23 -5.12
N VAL A 115 12.48 -7.57 -3.87
CA VAL A 115 13.35 -8.36 -2.99
C VAL A 115 12.61 -9.62 -2.59
N SER A 116 13.19 -10.78 -2.88
CA SER A 116 12.70 -12.10 -2.48
C SER A 116 13.58 -12.68 -1.39
N ASP A 117 13.03 -13.62 -0.62
CA ASP A 117 13.81 -14.48 0.25
C ASP A 117 14.44 -15.66 -0.52
N SER A 118 15.20 -16.52 0.14
CA SER A 118 15.85 -17.67 -0.51
C SER A 118 14.87 -18.73 -1.05
N ASP A 119 13.61 -18.73 -0.59
CA ASP A 119 12.53 -19.58 -1.11
C ASP A 119 11.74 -18.87 -2.23
N GLY A 120 12.16 -17.67 -2.61
CA GLY A 120 11.49 -16.84 -3.60
C GLY A 120 10.29 -16.08 -3.06
N ARG A 121 10.06 -16.01 -1.75
CA ARG A 121 8.95 -15.24 -1.18
C ARG A 121 9.25 -13.75 -1.22
N VAL A 122 8.36 -12.94 -1.81
CA VAL A 122 8.60 -11.50 -1.91
C VAL A 122 8.46 -10.80 -0.56
N LEU A 123 9.46 -9.99 -0.23
CA LEU A 123 9.57 -9.24 1.02
C LEU A 123 9.27 -7.76 0.82
N ALA A 124 9.64 -7.21 -0.34
CA ALA A 124 9.39 -5.83 -0.71
C ALA A 124 9.36 -5.64 -2.24
N TRP A 125 8.59 -4.65 -2.68
CA TRP A 125 8.58 -4.12 -4.05
C TRP A 125 8.89 -2.62 -4.04
N TYR A 126 9.57 -2.16 -5.08
CA TYR A 126 9.89 -0.76 -5.30
C TYR A 126 9.48 -0.34 -6.70
N PHE A 127 8.57 0.63 -6.78
CA PHE A 127 7.99 1.16 -8.01
C PHE A 127 8.28 2.67 -8.14
N PRO A 128 9.46 3.06 -8.65
CA PRO A 128 9.77 4.46 -8.90
C PRO A 128 8.90 4.98 -10.05
N GLY A 129 8.22 6.11 -9.81
CA GLY A 129 7.43 6.78 -10.86
C GLY A 129 6.17 6.03 -11.29
N ALA A 130 5.64 5.15 -10.44
CA ALA A 130 4.44 4.36 -10.73
C ALA A 130 3.15 5.19 -10.74
N ILE A 131 3.20 6.42 -10.23
CA ILE A 131 2.09 7.37 -10.21
C ILE A 131 2.42 8.52 -11.16
N SER A 132 1.55 8.79 -12.13
CA SER A 132 1.74 9.84 -13.14
C SER A 132 1.83 11.23 -12.50
N SER A 133 2.52 12.18 -13.15
CA SER A 133 2.61 13.55 -12.64
C SER A 133 1.24 14.22 -12.48
N ARG A 134 0.27 13.89 -13.34
CA ARG A 134 -1.13 14.35 -13.21
C ARG A 134 -1.76 13.81 -11.94
N ARG A 135 -1.65 12.51 -11.68
CA ARG A 135 -2.20 11.89 -10.47
C ARG A 135 -1.51 12.41 -9.21
N GLN A 136 -0.19 12.62 -9.26
CA GLN A 136 0.56 13.26 -8.17
C GLN A 136 -0.02 14.65 -7.87
N ALA A 137 -0.22 15.50 -8.88
CA ALA A 137 -0.81 16.83 -8.69
C ALA A 137 -2.22 16.79 -8.09
N GLN A 138 -3.06 15.82 -8.49
CA GLN A 138 -4.39 15.64 -7.90
C GLN A 138 -4.31 15.25 -6.41
N VAL A 139 -3.44 14.30 -6.06
CA VAL A 139 -3.23 13.88 -4.67
C VAL A 139 -2.71 15.05 -3.83
N GLU A 140 -1.71 15.78 -4.34
CA GLU A 140 -1.15 16.95 -3.67
C GLU A 140 -2.21 18.04 -3.44
N LYS A 141 -3.04 18.31 -4.45
CA LYS A 141 -4.16 19.24 -4.31
C LYS A 141 -5.12 18.79 -3.20
N ALA A 142 -5.49 17.50 -3.16
CA ALA A 142 -6.37 16.97 -2.13
C ALA A 142 -5.78 17.15 -0.71
N ILE A 143 -4.47 16.97 -0.56
CA ILE A 143 -3.75 17.15 0.71
C ILE A 143 -3.76 18.63 1.13
N VAL A 144 -3.50 19.54 0.19
CA VAL A 144 -3.53 20.99 0.42
C VAL A 144 -4.94 21.46 0.80
N ASP A 145 -5.96 21.02 0.06
CA ASP A 145 -7.37 21.35 0.31
C ASP A 145 -7.77 20.88 1.72
N LEU A 146 -7.43 19.64 2.10
CA LEU A 146 -7.68 19.12 3.44
C LEU A 146 -7.01 19.99 4.50
N ALA A 147 -5.72 20.31 4.32
CA ALA A 147 -4.97 21.09 5.29
C ALA A 147 -5.50 22.51 5.48
N HIS A 148 -6.05 23.13 4.43
CA HIS A 148 -6.70 24.44 4.52
C HIS A 148 -8.08 24.38 5.19
N ALA A 149 -8.81 23.28 5.03
CA ALA A 149 -10.14 23.13 5.60
C ALA A 149 -10.11 22.78 7.11
N MET A 150 -9.05 22.10 7.57
CA MET A 150 -8.91 21.71 8.97
C MET A 150 -8.80 22.92 9.93
N GLU A 151 -9.78 23.07 10.83
CA GLU A 151 -9.74 24.09 11.90
C GLU A 151 -8.56 23.91 12.85
N LYS A 152 -8.19 22.65 13.13
CA LYS A 152 -7.03 22.30 13.96
C LYS A 152 -5.94 21.69 13.08
N PRO A 153 -4.68 22.10 13.25
CA PRO A 153 -3.59 21.50 12.50
C PRO A 153 -3.49 20.00 12.78
N LEU A 154 -2.90 19.26 11.84
CA LEU A 154 -2.60 17.85 12.02
C LEU A 154 -1.83 17.63 13.34
N PRO A 155 -2.18 16.59 14.13
CA PRO A 155 -1.54 16.33 15.42
C PRO A 155 -0.01 16.29 15.35
N MET A 156 0.60 17.13 16.18
CA MET A 156 2.04 17.18 16.44
C MET A 156 2.25 17.42 17.94
N GLY A 157 3.03 16.56 18.56
CA GLY A 157 3.38 16.57 19.98
C GLY A 157 4.67 17.31 20.25
N GLN A 158 4.92 17.63 21.53
CA GLN A 158 6.17 18.26 21.96
C GLN A 158 7.36 17.31 21.87
N ASP A 159 8.53 17.89 21.61
CA ASP A 159 9.81 17.18 21.66
C ASP A 159 10.09 16.59 23.05
N GLY A 160 10.74 15.42 23.06
CA GLY A 160 11.12 14.67 24.26
C GLY A 160 9.97 14.05 25.07
N LYS A 161 8.71 14.36 24.76
CA LYS A 161 7.55 13.96 25.57
C LYS A 161 6.55 13.05 24.85
N THR A 162 6.73 12.81 23.57
CA THR A 162 5.76 12.07 22.75
C THR A 162 6.42 11.01 21.89
N SER A 163 5.62 10.04 21.42
CA SER A 163 6.08 9.01 20.47
C SER A 163 6.76 9.68 19.28
N TRP A 164 7.77 9.03 18.69
CA TRP A 164 8.41 9.52 17.46
C TRP A 164 7.41 9.85 16.34
N ARG A 165 6.23 9.20 16.34
CA ARG A 165 5.15 9.46 15.37
C ARG A 165 4.58 10.87 15.44
N THR A 166 4.67 11.51 16.60
CA THR A 166 4.13 12.85 16.88
C THR A 166 5.20 13.83 17.35
N ASN A 167 6.40 13.40 17.72
CA ASN A 167 7.46 14.28 18.19
C ASN A 167 7.85 15.31 17.10
N SER A 168 7.69 16.60 17.42
CA SER A 168 8.02 17.74 16.56
C SER A 168 9.45 17.74 15.99
N PHE A 169 10.42 17.11 16.65
CA PHE A 169 11.80 16.95 16.16
C PHE A 169 11.86 16.29 14.78
N PHE A 170 10.97 15.34 14.51
CA PHE A 170 10.92 14.63 13.23
C PHE A 170 10.15 15.38 12.15
N PHE A 171 9.52 16.51 12.48
CA PHE A 171 8.82 17.32 11.49
C PHE A 171 9.70 18.47 11.00
N ARG A 172 9.44 18.92 9.77
CA ARG A 172 10.00 20.17 9.26
C ARG A 172 9.46 21.35 10.06
N ASN A 173 10.21 22.45 10.11
CA ASN A 173 9.74 23.67 10.73
C ASN A 173 8.43 24.16 10.06
N PRO A 174 7.31 24.28 10.80
CA PRO A 174 6.03 24.69 10.24
C PRO A 174 6.06 26.06 9.53
N GLU A 175 6.95 26.98 9.93
CA GLU A 175 7.09 28.31 9.32
C GLU A 175 7.69 28.25 7.91
N GLU A 176 8.39 27.16 7.59
CA GLU A 176 8.99 26.94 6.27
C GLU A 176 8.10 26.07 5.36
N CYS A 177 6.93 25.67 5.85
CA CYS A 177 6.07 24.72 5.16
C CYS A 177 4.86 25.39 4.52
N ALA A 178 4.56 25.01 3.27
CA ALA A 178 3.31 25.41 2.62
C ALA A 178 2.11 24.71 3.28
N VAL A 179 2.28 23.45 3.69
CA VAL A 179 1.28 22.68 4.43
C VAL A 179 1.81 22.38 5.82
N ARG A 180 1.02 22.70 6.86
CA ARG A 180 1.43 22.47 8.24
C ARG A 180 1.79 20.98 8.47
N PRO A 181 2.99 20.69 9.00
CA PRO A 181 3.41 19.32 9.28
C PRO A 181 2.49 18.61 10.27
N GLY A 182 2.35 17.29 10.11
CA GLY A 182 1.61 16.44 11.04
C GLY A 182 1.18 15.11 10.43
N ARG A 183 0.34 14.37 11.16
CA ARG A 183 -0.18 13.07 10.72
C ARG A 183 -1.65 12.89 11.08
N THR A 184 -2.41 12.24 10.20
CA THR A 184 -3.75 11.71 10.50
C THR A 184 -3.90 10.28 10.00
N ASP A 185 -4.69 9.49 10.70
CA ASP A 185 -5.03 8.11 10.34
C ASP A 185 -6.54 8.03 10.02
N ALA A 186 -6.85 7.31 8.96
CA ALA A 186 -8.17 6.95 8.48
C ALA A 186 -8.25 5.42 8.35
N PRO A 187 -9.43 4.82 8.52
CA PRO A 187 -10.09 4.57 9.79
C PRO A 187 -9.24 3.90 10.90
N LYS A 188 -9.47 4.33 12.16
CA LYS A 188 -8.91 3.78 13.40
C LYS A 188 -10.06 3.65 14.41
N PRO A 189 -10.74 2.50 14.45
CA PRO A 189 -11.77 2.27 15.45
C PRO A 189 -11.12 2.17 16.84
N PRO A 190 -11.78 2.67 17.90
CA PRO A 190 -11.22 2.72 19.25
C PRO A 190 -10.95 1.33 19.86
N ASN A 191 -11.66 0.28 19.40
CA ASN A 191 -11.65 -1.05 20.01
C ASN A 191 -11.35 -2.21 19.04
N HIS A 192 -10.64 -1.97 17.92
CA HIS A 192 -10.36 -2.99 16.89
C HIS A 192 -11.61 -3.59 16.18
N GLU A 193 -12.82 -3.13 16.52
CA GLU A 193 -14.07 -3.40 15.79
C GLU A 193 -14.04 -2.68 14.44
N PRO A 194 -14.54 -3.27 13.34
CA PRO A 194 -14.62 -2.57 12.05
C PRO A 194 -15.37 -1.23 12.18
N GLY A 195 -14.86 -0.17 11.56
CA GLY A 195 -15.59 1.10 11.43
C GLY A 195 -14.68 2.32 11.32
N PRO A 196 -15.26 3.50 11.02
CA PRO A 196 -14.50 4.69 10.68
C PRO A 196 -13.63 5.19 11.83
N SER A 197 -12.50 5.85 11.52
CA SER A 197 -11.78 6.66 12.52
C SER A 197 -12.70 7.73 13.04
N GLN A 198 -12.45 8.21 14.25
CA GLN A 198 -13.15 9.37 14.79
C GLN A 198 -13.07 10.58 13.83
N THR A 199 -11.95 10.76 13.13
CA THR A 199 -11.78 11.81 12.11
C THR A 199 -12.74 11.62 10.94
N LEU A 200 -12.79 10.45 10.30
CA LEU A 200 -13.70 10.19 9.17
C LEU A 200 -15.19 10.10 9.56
N ALA A 201 -15.47 9.76 10.82
CA ALA A 201 -16.83 9.53 11.27
C ALA A 201 -17.66 10.82 11.45
N VAL A 202 -17.02 11.98 11.52
CA VAL A 202 -17.69 13.27 11.80
C VAL A 202 -17.28 14.41 10.87
N ASP A 203 -16.13 14.31 10.21
CA ASP A 203 -15.53 15.42 9.47
C ASP A 203 -15.77 15.27 7.95
N LYS A 204 -16.48 16.25 7.37
CA LYS A 204 -16.81 16.30 5.94
C LYS A 204 -15.58 16.58 5.06
N ASP A 205 -14.58 17.29 5.58
CA ASP A 205 -13.36 17.60 4.83
C ASP A 205 -12.50 16.36 4.69
N ASN A 206 -12.43 15.54 5.74
CA ASN A 206 -11.82 14.22 5.66
C ASN A 206 -12.58 13.29 4.68
N GLU A 207 -13.91 13.36 4.62
CA GLU A 207 -14.69 12.63 3.61
C GLU A 207 -14.35 13.10 2.19
N GLN A 208 -14.32 14.42 1.95
CA GLN A 208 -13.96 14.99 0.66
C GLN A 208 -12.54 14.62 0.25
N PHE A 209 -11.60 14.57 1.20
CA PHE A 209 -10.25 14.08 0.96
C PHE A 209 -10.24 12.63 0.46
N ILE A 210 -10.99 11.73 1.11
CA ILE A 210 -11.11 10.33 0.66
C ILE A 210 -11.76 10.24 -0.73
N ARG A 211 -12.78 11.05 -1.03
CA ARG A 211 -13.38 11.15 -2.37
C ARG A 211 -12.33 11.54 -3.42
N SER A 212 -11.51 12.56 -3.13
CA SER A 212 -10.46 13.02 -4.03
C SER A 212 -9.33 11.99 -4.24
N LEU A 213 -9.20 10.99 -3.36
CA LEU A 213 -8.19 9.94 -3.45
C LEU A 213 -8.68 8.64 -4.10
N GLN A 214 -9.93 8.54 -4.54
CA GLN A 214 -10.52 7.28 -5.02
C GLN A 214 -9.68 6.60 -6.11
N GLU A 215 -9.29 7.34 -7.14
CA GLU A 215 -8.54 6.80 -8.27
C GLU A 215 -7.10 6.45 -7.88
N TYR A 216 -6.44 7.27 -7.05
CA TYR A 216 -5.13 6.94 -6.48
C TYR A 216 -5.18 5.64 -5.65
N ASN A 217 -6.17 5.53 -4.77
CA ASN A 217 -6.36 4.36 -3.93
C ASN A 217 -6.65 3.10 -4.77
N ALA A 218 -7.44 3.24 -5.83
CA ALA A 218 -7.73 2.15 -6.75
C ALA A 218 -6.47 1.71 -7.52
N LEU A 219 -5.61 2.65 -7.92
CA LEU A 219 -4.33 2.35 -8.58
C LEU A 219 -3.37 1.58 -7.66
N VAL A 220 -3.16 2.05 -6.42
CA VAL A 220 -2.31 1.33 -5.45
C VAL A 220 -2.93 -0.04 -5.11
N GLY A 221 -4.26 -0.10 -5.01
CA GLY A 221 -4.99 -1.35 -4.86
C GLY A 221 -4.82 -2.29 -6.05
N GLY A 222 -4.80 -1.78 -7.28
CA GLY A 222 -4.58 -2.56 -8.49
C GLY A 222 -3.14 -3.05 -8.60
N MET A 223 -2.14 -2.28 -8.16
CA MET A 223 -0.78 -2.79 -8.00
C MET A 223 -0.74 -3.98 -7.02
N LEU A 224 -1.47 -3.88 -5.89
CA LEU A 224 -1.60 -5.01 -4.96
C LEU A 224 -2.27 -6.23 -5.61
N ALA A 225 -3.35 -6.01 -6.37
CA ALA A 225 -4.02 -7.07 -7.13
C ALA A 225 -3.06 -7.79 -8.08
N VAL A 226 -2.09 -7.06 -8.63
CA VAL A 226 -1.09 -7.64 -9.53
C VAL A 226 -0.05 -8.46 -8.78
N ILE A 227 0.55 -7.87 -7.74
CA ILE A 227 1.73 -8.45 -7.05
C ILE A 227 1.38 -9.40 -5.92
N HIS A 228 0.14 -9.34 -5.43
CA HIS A 228 -0.35 -10.18 -4.35
C HIS A 228 -1.88 -10.37 -4.45
N PRO A 229 -2.34 -11.15 -5.45
CA PRO A 229 -3.77 -11.34 -5.73
C PRO A 229 -4.56 -11.91 -4.55
N ASP A 230 -4.02 -12.88 -3.80
CA ASP A 230 -4.74 -13.47 -2.67
C ASP A 230 -5.02 -12.49 -1.53
N LEU A 231 -4.06 -11.63 -1.18
CA LEU A 231 -4.27 -10.61 -0.16
C LEU A 231 -5.27 -9.56 -0.65
N TYR A 232 -5.21 -9.21 -1.92
CA TYR A 232 -6.19 -8.32 -2.55
C TYR A 232 -7.60 -8.92 -2.50
N ASP A 233 -7.77 -10.19 -2.86
CA ASP A 233 -9.06 -10.90 -2.88
C ASP A 233 -9.64 -11.02 -1.46
N VAL A 234 -8.82 -11.42 -0.48
CA VAL A 234 -9.20 -11.49 0.94
C VAL A 234 -9.63 -10.12 1.46
N ALA A 235 -8.92 -9.07 1.07
CA ALA A 235 -9.21 -7.70 1.47
C ALA A 235 -10.52 -7.18 0.86
N LEU A 236 -10.75 -7.41 -0.44
CA LEU A 236 -12.02 -7.07 -1.08
C LEU A 236 -13.19 -7.86 -0.49
N ALA A 237 -13.01 -9.16 -0.21
CA ALA A 237 -14.02 -9.99 0.42
C ALA A 237 -14.36 -9.49 1.83
N THR A 238 -13.35 -9.04 2.59
CA THR A 238 -13.52 -8.39 3.89
C THR A 238 -14.42 -7.16 3.77
N TRP A 239 -14.13 -6.27 2.82
CA TRP A 239 -14.94 -5.07 2.63
C TRP A 239 -16.35 -5.34 2.13
N LYS A 240 -16.53 -6.29 1.21
CA LYS A 240 -17.86 -6.75 0.79
C LYS A 240 -18.63 -7.26 2.01
N THR A 241 -18.02 -8.09 2.84
CA THR A 241 -18.69 -8.64 4.04
C THR A 241 -19.11 -7.54 5.00
N ILE A 242 -18.25 -6.56 5.27
CA ILE A 242 -18.56 -5.40 6.12
C ILE A 242 -19.70 -4.56 5.51
N HIS A 243 -19.69 -4.33 4.19
CA HIS A 243 -20.75 -3.59 3.50
C HIS A 243 -22.13 -4.26 3.64
N HIS A 244 -22.17 -5.60 3.48
CA HIS A 244 -23.39 -6.39 3.54
C HIS A 244 -23.89 -6.60 4.98
N CYS A 245 -22.98 -6.73 5.94
CA CYS A 245 -23.27 -7.01 7.34
C CYS A 245 -22.66 -5.94 8.25
N PRO A 246 -23.08 -4.66 8.14
CA PRO A 246 -22.46 -3.58 8.89
C PRO A 246 -22.82 -3.60 10.39
N ALA A 247 -23.77 -4.45 10.81
CA ALA A 247 -24.24 -4.56 12.18
C ALA A 247 -23.13 -4.90 13.20
N GLY A 248 -22.05 -5.56 12.75
CA GLY A 248 -20.85 -5.82 13.56
C GLY A 248 -19.83 -4.67 13.58
N SER A 249 -20.16 -3.53 12.96
CA SER A 249 -19.28 -2.37 12.85
C SER A 249 -19.69 -1.24 13.78
N THR A 250 -18.72 -0.44 14.20
CA THR A 250 -18.98 0.83 14.85
C THR A 250 -19.63 1.80 13.86
N ARG A 251 -20.81 2.33 14.21
CA ARG A 251 -21.63 3.23 13.36
C ARG A 251 -21.97 2.61 11.99
N PRO A 252 -22.82 1.56 11.94
CA PRO A 252 -23.14 0.81 10.72
C PRO A 252 -23.53 1.67 9.50
N ASP A 253 -24.41 2.65 9.69
CA ASP A 253 -24.88 3.53 8.61
C ASP A 253 -23.71 4.31 7.99
N ARG A 254 -22.83 4.83 8.84
CA ARG A 254 -21.66 5.61 8.41
C ARG A 254 -20.62 4.74 7.71
N VAL A 255 -20.49 3.49 8.12
CA VAL A 255 -19.64 2.51 7.42
C VAL A 255 -20.14 2.30 6.00
N GLN A 256 -21.45 2.09 5.80
CA GLN A 256 -22.00 1.93 4.46
C GLN A 256 -21.76 3.16 3.56
N GLU A 257 -22.00 4.36 4.08
CA GLU A 257 -21.74 5.61 3.35
C GLU A 257 -20.26 5.73 2.92
N LEU A 258 -19.34 5.49 3.85
CA LEU A 258 -17.90 5.62 3.60
C LEU A 258 -17.38 4.54 2.65
N LEU A 259 -17.95 3.32 2.69
CA LEU A 259 -17.63 2.29 1.70
C LEU A 259 -18.08 2.71 0.29
N GLY A 260 -19.08 3.58 0.16
CA GLY A 260 -19.45 4.23 -1.10
C GLY A 260 -18.29 4.96 -1.79
N ILE A 261 -17.32 5.45 -1.01
CA ILE A 261 -16.16 6.21 -1.51
C ILE A 261 -14.82 5.53 -1.23
N TRP A 262 -14.80 4.41 -0.52
CA TRP A 262 -13.58 3.68 -0.18
C TRP A 262 -13.13 2.80 -1.35
N ALA A 263 -12.39 3.40 -2.29
CA ALA A 263 -11.84 2.69 -3.45
C ALA A 263 -10.47 2.05 -3.17
N SER A 264 -10.34 1.30 -2.06
CA SER A 264 -9.07 0.71 -1.63
C SER A 264 -9.27 -0.71 -1.06
N PRO A 265 -8.37 -1.67 -1.35
CA PRO A 265 -8.38 -2.95 -0.66
C PRO A 265 -7.82 -2.80 0.77
N PHE A 266 -6.96 -1.81 1.01
CA PHE A 266 -6.38 -1.60 2.33
C PHE A 266 -7.45 -1.26 3.35
N THR A 267 -7.27 -1.72 4.58
CA THR A 267 -8.23 -1.46 5.65
C THR A 267 -8.12 -0.04 6.22
N ALA A 268 -6.99 0.61 6.00
CA ALA A 268 -6.68 1.91 6.57
C ALA A 268 -5.62 2.66 5.75
N ILE A 269 -5.64 3.98 5.88
CA ILE A 269 -4.76 4.94 5.19
C ILE A 269 -4.29 5.99 6.21
N SER A 270 -3.01 6.33 6.21
CA SER A 270 -2.44 7.44 6.97
C SER A 270 -1.86 8.48 6.04
N LEU A 271 -2.16 9.76 6.31
CA LEU A 271 -1.48 10.90 5.70
C LEU A 271 -0.37 11.38 6.65
N ILE A 272 0.85 11.52 6.14
CA ILE A 272 2.02 11.99 6.86
C ILE A 272 2.62 13.17 6.09
N VAL A 273 2.63 14.35 6.71
CA VAL A 273 3.08 15.60 6.09
C VAL A 273 4.38 16.05 6.74
N ASN A 274 5.41 16.29 5.92
CA ASN A 274 6.68 16.90 6.28
C ASN A 274 7.38 16.25 7.48
N ARG A 275 7.26 14.93 7.61
CA ARG A 275 7.84 14.16 8.71
C ARG A 275 8.90 13.18 8.25
N GLU A 276 10.08 13.24 8.82
CA GLU A 276 11.04 12.14 8.87
C GLU A 276 10.43 10.93 9.60
N THR A 277 10.69 9.73 9.11
CA THR A 277 10.22 8.50 9.74
C THR A 277 11.45 7.68 10.12
N PRO A 278 11.86 7.69 11.39
CA PRO A 278 12.96 6.87 11.87
C PRO A 278 12.75 5.38 11.59
N ILE A 279 13.83 4.61 11.63
CA ILE A 279 13.79 3.16 11.48
C ILE A 279 12.90 2.55 12.57
N HIS A 280 11.84 1.85 12.18
CA HIS A 280 10.87 1.23 13.08
C HIS A 280 10.18 0.03 12.42
N LYS A 281 9.44 -0.76 13.21
CA LYS A 281 8.53 -1.82 12.75
C LYS A 281 7.09 -1.47 13.10
N ASP A 282 6.15 -1.83 12.21
CA ASP A 282 4.72 -1.64 12.46
C ASP A 282 4.11 -2.90 13.08
N ARG A 283 4.19 -2.98 14.41
CA ARG A 283 3.77 -4.16 15.19
C ARG A 283 2.27 -4.43 15.23
N LEU A 284 1.46 -3.50 14.69
CA LEU A 284 0.01 -3.65 14.57
C LEU A 284 -0.42 -4.08 13.15
N GLY A 285 0.54 -4.28 12.24
CA GLY A 285 0.30 -4.82 10.91
C GLY A 285 0.22 -6.36 10.92
N GLY A 286 0.01 -6.94 9.74
CA GLY A 286 0.00 -8.40 9.58
C GLY A 286 1.38 -8.95 9.26
N GLN A 287 1.73 -10.09 9.86
CA GLN A 287 2.98 -10.80 9.61
C GLN A 287 3.17 -11.21 8.15
N ASN A 288 2.07 -11.36 7.40
CA ASN A 288 2.07 -11.81 6.02
C ASN A 288 1.43 -10.78 5.10
N TYR A 289 1.38 -9.50 5.48
CA TYR A 289 0.77 -8.46 4.65
C TYR A 289 1.83 -7.58 4.00
N LEU A 290 1.50 -7.05 2.82
CA LEU A 290 2.25 -5.99 2.17
C LEU A 290 1.49 -4.68 2.37
N ASP A 291 2.06 -3.80 3.18
CA ASP A 291 1.59 -2.41 3.25
C ASP A 291 2.22 -1.61 2.12
N ALA A 292 1.55 -0.55 1.69
CA ALA A 292 2.03 0.35 0.65
C ALA A 292 2.35 1.73 1.23
N VAL A 293 3.49 2.29 0.86
CA VAL A 293 3.84 3.70 1.13
C VAL A 293 4.11 4.40 -0.19
N ALA A 294 3.38 5.49 -0.43
CA ALA A 294 3.60 6.36 -1.57
C ALA A 294 3.99 7.76 -1.10
N THR A 295 4.74 8.47 -1.93
CA THR A 295 5.25 9.81 -1.59
C THR A 295 5.01 10.81 -2.71
N PHE A 296 4.78 12.07 -2.31
CA PHE A 296 4.32 13.19 -3.14
C PHE A 296 4.92 14.50 -2.63
N GLY A 297 4.69 15.57 -3.37
CA GLY A 297 5.13 16.92 -3.04
C GLY A 297 6.37 17.32 -3.83
N ASN A 298 6.86 18.52 -3.55
CA ASN A 298 8.03 19.08 -4.22
C ASN A 298 9.24 19.04 -3.30
N TYR A 299 10.06 17.99 -3.43
CA TYR A 299 11.26 17.81 -2.62
C TYR A 299 12.36 17.04 -3.34
N VAL A 300 13.57 17.12 -2.79
CA VAL A 300 14.75 16.34 -3.25
C VAL A 300 15.34 15.50 -2.12
N ASN A 301 16.27 14.61 -2.48
CA ASN A 301 17.05 13.79 -1.55
C ASN A 301 16.24 12.80 -0.69
N GLY A 302 15.05 12.39 -1.13
CA GLY A 302 14.27 11.36 -0.45
C GLY A 302 14.94 9.99 -0.47
N ARG A 303 15.02 9.35 0.71
CA ARG A 303 15.53 7.98 0.86
C ARG A 303 14.56 7.16 1.70
N PHE A 304 14.34 5.92 1.29
CA PHE A 304 13.61 4.92 2.06
C PHE A 304 14.53 3.73 2.31
N GLU A 305 14.59 3.25 3.54
CA GLU A 305 15.53 2.22 3.95
C GLU A 305 14.82 1.02 4.56
N ILE A 306 15.29 -0.18 4.21
CA ILE A 306 14.91 -1.45 4.82
C ILE A 306 16.22 -2.14 5.25
N PRO A 307 16.72 -1.89 6.47
CA PRO A 307 18.07 -2.30 6.88
C PRO A 307 18.33 -3.80 6.83
N ALA A 308 17.39 -4.64 7.29
CA ALA A 308 17.51 -6.11 7.23
C ALA A 308 17.75 -6.65 5.82
N LEU A 309 17.05 -6.09 4.82
CA LEU A 309 17.25 -6.48 3.42
C LEU A 309 18.54 -5.88 2.87
N GLY A 310 19.11 -4.92 3.58
CA GLY A 310 20.05 -3.99 3.01
C GLY A 310 19.42 -3.42 1.75
N MET A 311 18.39 -2.59 1.86
CA MET A 311 17.90 -1.85 0.71
C MET A 311 17.78 -0.38 1.07
N ARG A 312 18.17 0.47 0.11
CA ARG A 312 18.04 1.92 0.20
C ARG A 312 17.53 2.40 -1.15
N PHE A 313 16.32 2.92 -1.17
CA PHE A 313 15.61 3.33 -2.38
C PHE A 313 15.61 4.86 -2.50
N ARG A 314 15.71 5.36 -3.74
CA ARG A 314 15.40 6.76 -4.05
C ARG A 314 13.90 6.96 -3.88
N TYR A 315 13.53 7.72 -2.86
CA TYR A 315 12.14 7.89 -2.46
C TYR A 315 11.65 9.27 -2.88
N ASN A 316 11.54 9.47 -4.20
CA ASN A 316 11.10 10.71 -4.84
C ASN A 316 9.58 10.69 -5.12
N PRO A 317 8.95 11.85 -5.39
CA PRO A 317 7.52 11.94 -5.71
C PRO A 317 7.07 10.95 -6.80
N GLY A 318 5.91 10.35 -6.59
CA GLY A 318 5.33 9.33 -7.47
C GLY A 318 5.86 7.91 -7.27
N CYS A 319 6.76 7.72 -6.30
CA CYS A 319 7.23 6.40 -5.88
C CYS A 319 6.20 5.68 -5.02
N VAL A 320 6.05 4.36 -5.22
CA VAL A 320 5.31 3.45 -4.34
C VAL A 320 6.22 2.30 -3.90
N ILE A 321 6.24 2.00 -2.60
CA ILE A 321 6.94 0.85 -2.03
C ILE A 321 5.91 -0.04 -1.36
N PHE A 322 5.93 -1.33 -1.70
CA PHE A 322 5.21 -2.34 -0.94
C PHE A 322 6.18 -3.10 -0.06
N LEU A 323 5.86 -3.32 1.21
CA LEU A 323 6.75 -4.03 2.12
C LEU A 323 5.99 -4.74 3.24
N ASN A 324 6.62 -5.79 3.76
CA ASN A 324 6.21 -6.39 5.02
C ASN A 324 6.72 -5.55 6.20
N SER A 325 5.95 -4.49 6.52
CA SER A 325 6.23 -3.48 7.55
C SER A 325 6.29 -4.06 8.98
N TYR A 326 5.64 -5.20 9.20
CA TYR A 326 5.61 -5.91 10.47
C TYR A 326 6.96 -6.58 10.77
N ASN A 327 7.49 -7.33 9.79
CA ASN A 327 8.71 -8.09 9.97
C ASN A 327 9.97 -7.23 9.81
N PHE A 328 9.96 -6.25 8.91
CA PHE A 328 11.16 -5.49 8.57
C PHE A 328 11.13 -4.08 9.13
N ALA A 329 12.24 -3.70 9.78
CA ALA A 329 12.41 -2.32 10.19
C ALA A 329 12.59 -1.46 8.94
N HIS A 330 11.99 -0.29 8.94
CA HIS A 330 12.03 0.61 7.79
C HIS A 330 11.88 2.06 8.22
N GLY A 331 12.29 2.97 7.34
CA GLY A 331 12.17 4.40 7.60
C GLY A 331 12.40 5.24 6.35
N ALA A 332 12.00 6.50 6.46
CA ALA A 332 12.13 7.49 5.39
C ALA A 332 12.88 8.71 5.93
N SER A 333 13.99 9.08 5.28
CA SER A 333 14.87 10.17 5.71
C SER A 333 14.16 11.51 5.72
N ARG A 334 14.77 12.51 6.38
CA ARG A 334 14.45 13.93 6.12
C ARG A 334 14.70 14.27 4.64
N VAL A 335 14.02 15.30 4.15
CA VAL A 335 14.12 15.80 2.77
C VAL A 335 14.28 17.31 2.75
N GLU A 336 14.69 17.84 1.60
CA GLU A 336 14.69 19.27 1.30
C GLU A 336 13.46 19.59 0.45
N GLY A 337 12.46 20.26 1.04
CA GLY A 337 11.19 20.61 0.39
C GLY A 337 9.95 20.10 1.11
N GLU A 338 8.82 20.08 0.40
CA GLU A 338 7.52 19.60 0.91
C GLU A 338 7.35 18.12 0.57
N ARG A 339 7.25 17.25 1.59
CA ARG A 339 6.95 15.83 1.38
C ARG A 339 5.63 15.46 2.01
N TYR A 340 4.79 14.83 1.21
CA TYR A 340 3.59 14.16 1.68
C TYR A 340 3.73 12.66 1.45
N CYS A 341 3.29 11.86 2.41
CA CYS A 341 3.28 10.42 2.30
C CYS A 341 1.89 9.89 2.62
N ILE A 342 1.41 9.00 1.78
CA ILE A 342 0.22 8.20 2.04
C ILE A 342 0.67 6.76 2.31
N ALA A 343 0.41 6.29 3.52
CA ALA A 343 0.65 4.90 3.91
C ALA A 343 -0.70 4.16 3.92
N SER A 344 -0.85 3.16 3.05
CA SER A 344 -2.02 2.29 2.99
C SER A 344 -1.66 0.94 3.59
N PHE A 345 -2.39 0.49 4.61
CA PHE A 345 -2.00 -0.67 5.40
C PHE A 345 -3.18 -1.50 5.87
N PHE A 346 -2.85 -2.72 6.29
CA PHE A 346 -3.82 -3.68 6.81
C PHE A 346 -3.86 -3.67 8.34
N ARG A 347 -5.07 -3.77 8.88
CA ARG A 347 -5.37 -4.05 10.28
C ARG A 347 -5.78 -5.52 10.36
N PRO A 348 -4.92 -6.41 10.88
CA PRO A 348 -5.20 -7.84 10.91
C PRO A 348 -6.51 -8.18 11.57
N ASP A 349 -6.94 -7.45 12.60
CA ASP A 349 -8.21 -7.74 13.26
C ASP A 349 -9.41 -7.44 12.36
N MET A 350 -9.36 -6.41 11.53
CA MET A 350 -10.41 -6.14 10.53
C MET A 350 -10.46 -7.23 9.46
N VAL A 351 -9.29 -7.64 8.96
CA VAL A 351 -9.20 -8.74 7.99
C VAL A 351 -9.70 -10.04 8.64
N LYS A 352 -9.21 -10.40 9.83
CA LYS A 352 -9.64 -11.60 10.58
C LYS A 352 -11.14 -11.63 10.81
N ASN A 353 -11.72 -10.54 11.32
CA ASN A 353 -13.15 -10.44 11.62
C ASN A 353 -14.02 -10.45 10.36
N GLY A 354 -13.54 -9.89 9.24
CA GLY A 354 -14.21 -10.04 7.93
C GLY A 354 -13.97 -11.41 7.27
N SER A 355 -12.85 -12.07 7.60
CA SER A 355 -12.39 -13.33 7.01
C SER A 355 -12.84 -14.60 7.74
N LEU A 356 -13.71 -14.51 8.75
CA LEU A 356 -14.37 -15.69 9.35
C LEU A 356 -15.16 -16.54 8.30
N TYR A 357 -15.19 -16.10 7.03
CA TYR A 357 -15.73 -16.80 5.87
C TYR A 357 -14.68 -17.19 4.79
N HIS A 358 -13.37 -17.00 5.01
CA HIS A 358 -12.33 -17.30 4.02
C HIS A 358 -11.18 -18.13 4.62
N GLN A 359 -11.23 -19.45 4.46
CA GLN A 359 -10.10 -20.34 4.69
C GLN A 359 -9.08 -20.13 3.56
N GLY A 360 -7.92 -19.50 3.81
CA GLY A 360 -6.89 -19.42 2.76
C GLY A 360 -5.68 -18.53 2.99
N ALA A 361 -5.71 -17.55 3.91
CA ALA A 361 -4.61 -16.57 4.02
C ALA A 361 -3.42 -17.01 4.90
N GLU A 362 -3.09 -18.31 4.96
CA GLU A 362 -2.04 -18.81 5.87
C GLU A 362 -0.62 -18.78 5.27
N SER A 363 -0.45 -18.54 3.98
CA SER A 363 0.87 -18.35 3.36
C SER A 363 0.82 -17.36 2.20
N LEU A 364 1.77 -16.42 2.17
CA LEU A 364 2.05 -15.61 0.97
C LEU A 364 2.39 -16.56 -0.19
N PRO A 365 1.83 -16.34 -1.39
CA PRO A 365 2.37 -16.97 -2.58
C PRO A 365 3.84 -16.55 -2.73
N ALA A 366 4.74 -17.51 -2.97
CA ALA A 366 6.10 -17.18 -3.36
C ALA A 366 6.07 -16.46 -4.73
N ILE A 367 7.14 -15.76 -5.12
CA ILE A 367 7.24 -15.21 -6.48
C ILE A 367 7.32 -16.30 -7.56
N GLN A 368 7.44 -17.58 -7.19
CA GLN A 368 7.14 -18.66 -8.14
C GLN A 368 5.62 -18.77 -8.40
N ASP A 369 4.80 -18.40 -7.43
CA ASP A 369 3.35 -18.48 -7.48
C ASP A 369 2.68 -17.33 -8.22
N TYR A 370 3.30 -16.16 -8.49
CA TYR A 370 2.65 -15.17 -9.39
C TYR A 370 2.62 -15.70 -10.83
N ARG A 371 3.70 -16.35 -11.30
CA ARG A 371 3.70 -17.05 -12.58
C ARG A 371 2.64 -18.13 -12.55
N ARG A 372 2.60 -18.94 -11.49
CA ARG A 372 1.57 -19.96 -11.31
C ARG A 372 0.15 -19.35 -11.35
N PHE A 373 -0.08 -18.24 -10.67
CA PHE A 373 -1.36 -17.54 -10.68
C PHE A 373 -1.71 -17.09 -12.10
N TYR A 374 -0.87 -16.31 -12.79
CA TYR A 374 -1.19 -15.79 -14.13
C TYR A 374 -1.14 -16.84 -15.25
N VAL A 375 -0.32 -17.88 -15.11
CA VAL A 375 -0.09 -18.90 -16.16
C VAL A 375 -0.99 -20.13 -15.95
N GLU A 376 -1.22 -20.56 -14.71
CA GLU A 376 -1.94 -21.80 -14.40
C GLU A 376 -3.35 -21.53 -13.84
N GLU A 377 -3.50 -20.65 -12.84
CA GLU A 377 -4.77 -20.51 -12.10
C GLU A 377 -5.76 -19.51 -12.73
N TYR A 378 -5.28 -18.32 -13.10
CA TYR A 378 -6.09 -17.24 -13.67
C TYR A 378 -6.60 -17.60 -15.08
N ARG A 379 -5.79 -18.29 -15.89
CA ARG A 379 -6.24 -18.86 -17.17
C ARG A 379 -7.38 -19.87 -16.99
N GLY A 380 -7.38 -20.63 -15.89
CA GLY A 380 -8.46 -21.54 -15.52
C GLY A 380 -9.76 -20.81 -15.13
N ARG A 381 -9.66 -19.66 -14.46
CA ARG A 381 -10.83 -18.84 -14.06
C ARG A 381 -11.58 -18.26 -15.26
N GLU A 382 -10.89 -17.80 -16.32
CA GLU A 382 -11.56 -17.35 -17.55
C GLU A 382 -12.35 -18.47 -18.26
N SER A 383 -11.85 -19.71 -18.20
CA SER A 383 -12.51 -20.86 -18.86
C SER A 383 -13.76 -21.38 -18.14
N THR A 384 -13.99 -20.98 -16.89
CA THR A 384 -15.08 -21.50 -16.04
C THR A 384 -16.22 -20.51 -15.80
N GLY A 385 -16.13 -19.28 -16.32
CA GLY A 385 -17.23 -18.30 -16.30
C GLY A 385 -17.71 -17.84 -14.92
N LYS A 386 -16.96 -18.13 -13.84
CA LYS A 386 -17.26 -17.62 -12.49
C LYS A 386 -16.54 -16.28 -12.30
N MET A 387 -17.28 -15.19 -12.46
CA MET A 387 -16.82 -13.79 -12.35
C MET A 387 -17.34 -13.11 -11.08
#